data_AF-A0AAW6XTI9-F1
#
_entry.id   AF-A0AAW6XTI9-F1
#
_cell.length_a   1.000
_cell.length_b   1.000
_cell.length_c   1.000
_cell.angle_alpha   90.00
_cell.angle_beta   90.00
_cell.angle_gamma   90.00
#
_symmetry.space_group_name_H-M   'P 1'
#
loop_
_entity.id
_entity.type
_entity.pdbx_description
1 polymer ?
#
loop_
_entity_poly.entity_id
_entity_poly.type
_entity_poly.pdbx_seq_one_letter_code
_entity_poly.pdbx_strand_id
1 'polypeptide(L)'
;MARKKSISDDELIHLFEQYLISQCSCDLSLVKIPRFGDYVRNNGYQNVADTTIRRNKRFRDFLKESEIKYQDENYEAVITYKTIDPDNFMAKNRAPGAMKRALVEISQYYKKIANIAASYKQEADKLRSLNSELQSTNEDLKQKLQRENELSDENQKLLQIIKTSVYPEIANELLKEEGLLKYSQKVISEDFLADNIITADSEIDFHSGGLIEQENPQKSTKVVSIKNLLDSKTNYK
;
A
#
# COMPACT_ATOMS: atom_id res chain seq x y z
N MET A 1 66.27 -14.55 13.23
CA MET A 1 65.82 -15.74 12.45
C MET A 1 64.30 -15.77 12.45
N ALA A 2 63.66 -15.83 11.28
CA ALA A 2 62.21 -15.98 11.20
C ALA A 2 61.80 -17.38 11.67
N ARG A 3 60.77 -17.48 12.52
CA ARG A 3 60.24 -18.75 13.00
C ARG A 3 59.70 -19.55 11.81
N LYS A 4 60.12 -20.80 11.65
CA LYS A 4 59.60 -21.70 10.61
C LYS A 4 58.08 -21.84 10.78
N LYS A 5 57.33 -21.74 9.67
CA LYS A 5 55.88 -21.96 9.65
C LYS A 5 55.58 -23.41 10.07
N SER A 6 54.49 -23.62 10.80
CA SER A 6 54.04 -24.95 11.26
C SER A 6 53.35 -25.80 10.19
N ILE A 7 52.91 -25.18 9.09
CA ILE A 7 52.30 -25.83 7.92
C ILE A 7 52.58 -24.97 6.68
N SER A 8 52.72 -25.62 5.51
CA SER A 8 52.81 -24.90 4.24
C SER A 8 51.45 -24.30 3.84
N ASP A 9 51.47 -23.21 3.09
CA ASP A 9 50.24 -22.56 2.64
C ASP A 9 49.44 -23.47 1.69
N ASP A 10 50.13 -24.22 0.81
CA ASP A 10 49.51 -25.14 -0.16
C ASP A 10 48.94 -26.39 0.50
N GLU A 11 49.63 -26.93 1.52
CA GLU A 11 49.15 -28.07 2.31
C GLU A 11 47.87 -27.73 3.09
N LEU A 12 47.80 -26.50 3.62
CA LEU A 12 46.61 -26.02 4.33
C LEU A 12 45.40 -25.91 3.40
N ILE A 13 45.59 -25.44 2.16
CA ILE A 13 44.54 -25.37 1.15
C ILE A 13 44.08 -26.78 0.74
N HIS A 14 45.02 -27.70 0.54
CA HIS A 14 44.66 -29.07 0.16
C HIS A 14 43.87 -29.80 1.26
N LEU A 15 44.26 -29.65 2.53
CA LEU A 15 43.48 -30.18 3.67
C LEU A 15 42.10 -29.54 3.76
N PHE A 16 41.97 -28.27 3.37
CA PHE A 16 40.70 -27.58 3.34
C PHE A 16 39.75 -28.13 2.26
N GLU A 17 40.26 -28.40 1.06
CA GLU A 17 39.48 -29.05 0.00
C GLU A 17 39.00 -30.45 0.43
N GLN A 18 39.87 -31.22 1.08
CA GLN A 18 39.48 -32.53 1.62
C GLN A 18 38.44 -32.42 2.75
N TYR A 19 38.55 -31.40 3.60
CA TYR A 19 37.56 -31.11 4.65
C TYR A 19 36.20 -30.73 4.05
N LEU A 20 36.20 -29.91 2.99
CA LEU A 20 34.99 -29.52 2.29
C LEU A 20 34.26 -30.73 1.72
N ILE A 21 34.98 -31.65 1.07
CA ILE A 21 34.41 -32.85 0.48
C ILE A 21 33.92 -33.83 1.56
N SER A 22 34.73 -34.06 2.61
CA SER A 22 34.46 -35.10 3.60
C SER A 22 33.45 -34.71 4.68
N GLN A 23 33.46 -33.46 5.15
CA GLN A 23 32.66 -33.03 6.31
C GLN A 23 31.63 -31.95 5.98
N CYS A 24 31.85 -31.13 4.94
CA CYS A 24 30.95 -30.03 4.60
C CYS A 24 30.13 -30.29 3.33
N SER A 25 30.25 -31.46 2.67
CA SER A 25 29.54 -31.77 1.41
C SER A 25 29.70 -30.68 0.33
N CYS A 26 30.87 -30.04 0.28
CA CYS A 26 31.18 -28.88 -0.57
C CYS A 26 30.32 -27.63 -0.33
N ASP A 27 29.75 -27.46 0.87
CA ASP A 27 29.04 -26.25 1.27
C ASP A 27 29.97 -25.34 2.10
N LEU A 28 30.29 -24.17 1.55
CA LEU A 28 31.17 -23.19 2.18
C LEU A 28 30.53 -22.54 3.41
N SER A 29 29.19 -22.49 3.50
CA SER A 29 28.47 -21.88 4.63
C SER A 29 28.58 -22.69 5.92
N LEU A 30 28.83 -23.99 5.80
CA LEU A 30 28.99 -24.92 6.92
C LEU A 30 30.43 -24.93 7.47
N VAL A 31 31.37 -24.26 6.80
CA VAL A 31 32.76 -24.20 7.21
C VAL A 31 32.90 -23.35 8.46
N LYS A 32 33.28 -23.99 9.56
CA LYS A 32 33.68 -23.30 10.79
C LYS A 32 35.17 -23.50 11.01
N ILE A 33 35.91 -22.40 11.07
CA ILE A 33 37.38 -22.41 11.24
C ILE A 33 37.84 -23.27 12.44
N PRO A 34 37.16 -23.27 13.60
CA PRO A 34 37.54 -24.17 14.70
C PRO A 34 37.44 -25.66 14.34
N ARG A 35 36.37 -26.07 13.64
CA ARG A 35 36.19 -27.45 13.20
C ARG A 35 37.19 -27.86 12.12
N PHE A 36 37.51 -26.94 11.22
CA PHE A 36 38.60 -27.14 10.27
C PHE A 36 39.96 -27.24 10.98
N GLY A 37 40.19 -26.44 12.03
CA GLY A 37 41.37 -26.53 12.89
C GLY A 37 41.51 -27.89 13.55
N ASP A 38 40.41 -28.46 14.07
CA ASP A 38 40.38 -29.83 14.61
C ASP A 38 40.73 -30.87 13.53
N TYR A 39 40.20 -30.69 12.32
CA TYR A 39 40.52 -31.55 11.18
C TYR A 39 42.01 -31.50 10.79
N VAL A 40 42.62 -30.31 10.77
CA VAL A 40 44.05 -30.13 10.49
C VAL A 40 44.92 -30.79 11.58
N ARG A 41 44.53 -30.67 12.85
CA ARG A 41 45.22 -31.33 13.98
C ARG A 41 45.13 -32.85 13.90
N ASN A 42 43.97 -33.38 13.51
CA ASN A 42 43.75 -34.82 13.34
C ASN A 42 44.53 -35.42 12.15
N ASN A 43 44.90 -34.61 11.15
CA ASN A 43 45.69 -35.01 9.99
C ASN A 43 47.21 -34.81 10.15
N GLY A 44 47.70 -34.69 11.40
CA GLY A 44 49.14 -34.72 11.71
C GLY A 44 49.78 -33.38 12.08
N TYR A 45 49.05 -32.27 12.04
CA TYR A 45 49.58 -30.93 12.36
C TYR A 45 49.10 -30.41 13.72
N GLN A 46 49.52 -31.08 14.80
CA GLN A 46 49.07 -30.81 16.18
C GLN A 46 49.39 -29.38 16.68
N ASN A 47 50.45 -28.76 16.17
CA ASN A 47 50.92 -27.43 16.60
C ASN A 47 50.28 -26.25 15.85
N VAL A 48 49.25 -26.49 15.01
CA VAL A 48 48.56 -25.43 14.28
C VAL A 48 47.40 -24.88 15.10
N ALA A 49 47.57 -23.64 15.58
CA ALA A 49 46.51 -22.90 16.26
C ALA A 49 45.54 -22.26 15.27
N ASP A 50 44.26 -22.18 15.62
CA ASP A 50 43.20 -21.57 14.80
C ASP A 50 43.51 -20.12 14.40
N THR A 51 44.20 -19.38 15.27
CA THR A 51 44.67 -18.01 15.01
C THR A 51 45.65 -17.94 13.85
N THR A 52 46.45 -19.00 13.64
CA THR A 52 47.41 -19.11 12.53
C THR A 52 46.67 -19.33 11.21
N ILE A 53 45.65 -20.21 11.21
CA ILE A 53 44.78 -20.45 10.05
C ILE A 53 44.05 -19.16 9.66
N ARG A 54 43.46 -18.45 10.64
CA ARG A 54 42.74 -17.19 10.41
C ARG A 54 43.62 -16.06 9.87
N ARG A 55 44.90 -16.03 10.25
CA ARG A 55 45.85 -14.97 9.85
C ARG A 55 46.56 -15.27 8.53
N ASN A 56 46.44 -16.49 7.99
CA ASN A 56 47.07 -16.84 6.72
C ASN A 56 46.38 -16.10 5.57
N LYS A 57 47.11 -15.17 4.94
CA LYS A 57 46.59 -14.32 3.85
C LYS A 57 46.20 -15.15 2.62
N ARG A 58 47.04 -16.11 2.20
CA ARG A 58 46.78 -17.00 1.06
C ARG A 58 45.48 -17.79 1.23
N PHE A 59 45.30 -18.36 2.43
CA PHE A 59 44.10 -19.12 2.76
C PHE A 59 42.83 -18.24 2.79
N ARG A 60 42.93 -17.01 3.32
CA ARG A 60 41.80 -16.06 3.29
C ARG A 60 41.42 -15.62 1.89
N ASP A 61 42.41 -15.38 1.04
CA ASP A 61 42.19 -14.99 -0.35
C ASP A 61 41.52 -16.15 -1.11
N PHE A 62 41.97 -17.39 -0.89
CA PHE A 62 41.34 -18.60 -1.44
C PHE A 62 39.89 -18.80 -0.94
N LEU A 63 39.62 -18.56 0.36
CA LEU A 63 38.26 -18.63 0.91
C LEU A 63 37.32 -17.60 0.26
N LYS A 64 37.79 -16.38 0.05
CA LYS A 64 36.99 -15.34 -0.62
C LYS A 64 36.77 -15.65 -2.09
N GLU A 65 37.81 -16.12 -2.79
CA GLU A 65 37.71 -16.49 -4.20
C GLU A 65 36.77 -17.67 -4.40
N SER A 66 36.82 -18.67 -3.51
CA SER A 66 35.86 -19.78 -3.52
C SER A 66 34.44 -19.30 -3.19
N GLU A 67 34.25 -18.43 -2.21
CA GLU A 67 32.93 -17.85 -1.89
C GLU A 67 32.31 -17.13 -3.10
N ILE A 68 33.10 -16.32 -3.81
CA ILE A 68 32.65 -15.63 -5.03
C ILE A 68 32.28 -16.64 -6.13
N LYS A 69 33.14 -17.64 -6.39
CA LYS A 69 32.86 -18.69 -7.38
C LYS A 69 31.59 -19.48 -7.06
N TYR A 70 31.34 -19.81 -5.78
CA TYR A 70 30.13 -20.51 -5.37
C TYR A 70 28.87 -19.63 -5.50
N GLN A 71 28.98 -18.32 -5.31
CA GLN A 71 27.87 -17.39 -5.56
C GLN A 71 27.54 -17.31 -7.05
N ASP A 72 28.54 -17.16 -7.92
CA ASP A 72 28.35 -17.10 -9.37
C ASP A 72 27.84 -18.44 -9.95
N GLU A 73 28.37 -19.59 -9.50
CA GLU A 73 27.88 -20.91 -9.91
C GLU A 73 26.43 -21.18 -9.48
N ASN A 74 25.98 -20.62 -8.35
CA ASN A 74 24.59 -20.75 -7.91
C ASN A 74 23.60 -20.06 -8.86
N TYR A 75 24.00 -18.95 -9.50
CA TYR A 75 23.17 -18.25 -10.49
C TYR A 75 23.25 -18.88 -11.89
N GLU A 76 24.39 -19.49 -12.25
CA GLU A 76 24.60 -20.13 -13.55
C GLU A 76 24.17 -21.60 -13.61
N ALA A 77 23.54 -22.15 -12.58
CA ALA A 77 22.97 -23.49 -12.61
C ALA A 77 21.78 -23.56 -13.59
N VAL A 78 22.06 -23.57 -14.89
CA VAL A 78 21.10 -23.82 -15.96
C VAL A 78 20.52 -25.21 -15.69
N ILE A 79 19.25 -25.24 -15.33
CA ILE A 79 18.49 -26.47 -15.08
C ILE A 79 18.30 -27.17 -16.44
N THR A 80 19.33 -27.87 -16.89
CA THR A 80 19.21 -28.79 -18.02
C THR A 80 18.94 -30.17 -17.47
N TYR A 81 17.77 -30.72 -17.80
CA TYR A 81 17.48 -32.12 -17.51
C TYR A 81 18.43 -32.98 -18.35
N LYS A 82 19.43 -33.59 -17.71
CA LYS A 82 20.43 -34.43 -18.37
C LYS A 82 20.15 -35.89 -18.09
N THR A 83 19.73 -36.62 -19.11
CA THR A 83 19.60 -38.07 -19.07
C THR A 83 20.98 -38.73 -19.05
N ILE A 84 21.12 -39.80 -18.27
CA ILE A 84 22.32 -40.63 -18.28
C ILE A 84 22.18 -41.64 -19.41
N ASP A 85 23.09 -41.62 -20.38
CA ASP A 85 23.29 -42.69 -21.35
C ASP A 85 24.04 -43.83 -20.65
N PRO A 86 23.39 -44.97 -20.36
CA PRO A 86 24.00 -46.05 -19.56
C PRO A 86 25.22 -46.63 -20.25
N ASP A 87 25.18 -46.85 -21.56
CA ASP A 87 26.25 -47.54 -22.29
C ASP A 87 27.52 -46.68 -22.32
N ASN A 88 27.36 -45.38 -22.60
CA ASN A 88 28.46 -44.42 -22.56
C ASN A 88 28.98 -44.19 -21.12
N PHE A 89 28.09 -44.19 -20.13
CA PHE A 89 28.45 -44.04 -18.72
C PHE A 89 29.29 -45.23 -18.21
N MET A 90 28.88 -46.46 -18.54
CA MET A 90 29.61 -47.69 -18.22
C MET A 90 30.95 -47.74 -18.97
N ALA A 91 30.98 -47.31 -20.24
CA ALA A 91 32.21 -47.27 -21.04
C ALA A 91 33.25 -46.28 -20.50
N LYS A 92 32.82 -45.12 -20.01
CA LYS A 92 33.69 -44.12 -19.36
C LYS A 92 34.14 -44.53 -17.96
N ASN A 93 33.28 -45.20 -17.20
CA ASN A 93 33.54 -45.55 -15.80
C ASN A 93 33.72 -47.06 -15.60
N ARG A 94 34.75 -47.65 -16.23
CA ARG A 94 34.97 -49.11 -16.23
C ARG A 94 35.26 -49.72 -14.84
N ALA A 95 35.83 -48.96 -13.92
CA ALA A 95 36.16 -49.44 -12.58
C ALA A 95 35.00 -49.23 -11.60
N PRO A 96 34.71 -50.19 -10.69
CA PRO A 96 33.64 -50.04 -9.69
C PRO A 96 33.79 -48.80 -8.80
N GLY A 97 35.04 -48.41 -8.49
CA GLY A 97 35.34 -47.19 -7.73
C GLY A 97 35.05 -45.91 -8.51
N ALA A 98 35.34 -45.88 -9.81
CA ALA A 98 35.04 -44.74 -10.68
C ALA A 98 33.52 -44.57 -10.86
N MET A 99 32.80 -45.68 -11.01
CA MET A 99 31.34 -45.69 -11.11
C MET A 99 30.66 -45.13 -9.87
N LYS A 100 31.11 -45.53 -8.67
CA LYS A 100 30.61 -44.98 -7.41
C LYS A 100 30.83 -43.47 -7.32
N ARG A 101 32.01 -42.98 -7.70
CA ARG A 101 32.29 -41.52 -7.69
C ARG A 101 31.41 -40.77 -8.67
N ALA A 102 31.29 -41.24 -9.91
CA ALA A 102 30.47 -40.60 -10.94
C ALA A 102 28.98 -40.56 -10.53
N LEU A 103 28.46 -41.62 -9.90
CA LEU A 103 27.08 -41.62 -9.36
C LEU A 103 26.92 -40.63 -8.19
N VAL A 104 27.92 -40.52 -7.31
CA VAL A 104 27.91 -39.56 -6.21
C VAL A 104 27.95 -38.12 -6.74
N GLU A 105 28.78 -37.83 -7.74
CA GLU A 105 28.84 -36.51 -8.39
C GLU A 105 27.49 -36.12 -9.01
N ILE A 106 26.84 -37.05 -9.71
CA ILE A 106 25.50 -36.82 -10.28
C ILE A 106 24.47 -36.56 -9.16
N SER A 107 24.49 -37.36 -8.10
CA SER A 107 23.59 -37.16 -6.96
C SER A 107 23.82 -35.82 -6.28
N GLN A 108 25.08 -35.38 -6.16
CA GLN A 108 25.43 -34.09 -5.59
C GLN A 108 24.96 -32.93 -6.47
N TYR A 109 25.12 -33.05 -7.80
CA TYR A 109 24.61 -32.08 -8.76
C TYR A 109 23.10 -31.88 -8.62
N TYR A 110 22.32 -32.96 -8.61
CA TYR A 110 20.87 -32.87 -8.43
C TYR A 110 20.46 -32.37 -7.03
N LYS A 111 21.22 -32.71 -5.99
CA LYS A 111 21.01 -32.15 -4.64
C LYS A 111 21.21 -30.63 -4.62
N LYS A 112 22.25 -30.12 -5.29
CA LYS A 112 22.48 -28.67 -5.42
C LYS A 112 21.31 -27.98 -6.11
N ILE A 113 20.84 -28.52 -7.24
CA ILE A 113 19.68 -27.98 -7.96
C ILE A 113 18.42 -27.97 -7.07
N ALA A 114 18.14 -29.08 -6.38
CA ALA A 114 16.97 -29.16 -5.51
C ALA A 114 17.01 -28.12 -4.37
N ASN A 115 18.19 -27.90 -3.78
CA ASN A 115 18.38 -26.88 -2.75
C ASN A 115 18.20 -25.45 -3.29
N ILE A 116 18.77 -25.16 -4.47
CA ILE A 116 18.62 -23.86 -5.13
C ILE A 116 17.15 -23.60 -5.46
N ALA A 117 16.46 -24.58 -6.05
CA ALA A 117 15.03 -24.49 -6.35
C ALA A 117 14.17 -24.28 -5.09
N ALA A 118 14.51 -24.95 -3.97
CA ALA A 118 13.82 -24.76 -2.70
C ALA A 118 14.05 -23.34 -2.14
N SER A 119 15.26 -22.80 -2.25
CA SER A 119 15.58 -21.42 -1.87
C SER A 119 14.79 -20.40 -2.70
N TYR A 120 14.78 -20.54 -4.04
CA TYR A 120 14.00 -19.67 -4.92
C TYR A 120 12.50 -19.76 -4.65
N LYS A 121 11.98 -20.94 -4.34
CA LYS A 121 10.57 -21.09 -3.94
C LYS A 121 10.27 -20.30 -2.66
N GLN A 122 11.11 -20.42 -1.63
CA GLN A 122 10.93 -19.68 -0.38
C GLN A 122 10.99 -18.15 -0.59
N GLU A 123 11.90 -17.68 -1.44
CA GLU A 123 12.01 -16.27 -1.77
C GLU A 123 10.81 -15.77 -2.58
N ALA A 124 10.36 -16.55 -3.57
CA ALA A 124 9.16 -16.24 -4.34
C ALA A 124 7.90 -16.18 -3.45
N ASP A 125 7.77 -17.08 -2.48
CA ASP A 125 6.64 -17.09 -1.53
C ASP A 125 6.69 -15.84 -0.62
N LYS A 126 7.87 -15.42 -0.14
CA LYS A 126 8.04 -14.16 0.61
C LYS A 126 7.72 -12.92 -0.24
N LEU A 127 8.15 -12.90 -1.49
CA LEU A 127 7.84 -11.81 -2.41
C LEU A 127 6.34 -11.75 -2.71
N ARG A 128 5.67 -12.90 -2.85
CA ARG A 128 4.22 -12.96 -3.02
C ARG A 128 3.47 -12.42 -1.81
N SER A 129 3.86 -12.80 -0.59
CA SER A 129 3.22 -12.29 0.62
C SER A 129 3.39 -10.77 0.75
N LEU A 130 4.62 -10.27 0.55
CA LEU A 130 4.90 -8.83 0.59
C LEU A 130 4.13 -8.06 -0.49
N ASN A 131 4.04 -8.60 -1.71
CA ASN A 131 3.29 -7.96 -2.79
C ASN A 131 1.78 -7.93 -2.49
N SER A 132 1.24 -8.98 -1.86
CA SER A 132 -0.15 -8.99 -1.41
C SER A 132 -0.41 -7.94 -0.33
N GLU A 133 0.49 -7.76 0.63
CA GLU A 133 0.40 -6.72 1.65
C GLU A 133 0.49 -5.31 1.03
N LEU A 134 1.41 -5.11 0.08
CA LEU A 134 1.56 -3.86 -0.66
C LEU A 134 0.32 -3.54 -1.52
N GLN A 135 -0.34 -4.55 -2.08
CA GLN A 135 -1.60 -4.36 -2.81
C GLN A 135 -2.72 -3.92 -1.86
N SER A 136 -2.91 -4.62 -0.74
CA SER A 136 -3.92 -4.24 0.27
C SER A 136 -3.71 -2.82 0.79
N THR A 137 -2.47 -2.47 1.15
CA THR A 137 -2.15 -1.12 1.65
C THR A 137 -2.36 -0.04 0.58
N ASN A 138 -2.05 -0.32 -0.69
CA ASN A 138 -2.34 0.60 -1.79
C ASN A 138 -3.85 0.79 -1.99
N GLU A 139 -4.65 -0.26 -1.86
CA GLU A 139 -6.12 -0.16 -1.94
C GLU A 139 -6.66 0.69 -0.79
N ASP A 140 -6.19 0.47 0.44
CA ASP A 140 -6.57 1.28 1.61
C ASP A 140 -6.18 2.75 1.44
N LEU A 141 -4.98 3.03 0.92
CA LEU A 141 -4.51 4.39 0.65
C LEU A 141 -5.36 5.07 -0.43
N LYS A 142 -5.73 4.35 -1.50
CA LYS A 142 -6.63 4.88 -2.52
C LYS A 142 -8.00 5.24 -1.95
N GLN A 143 -8.57 4.40 -1.09
CA GLN A 143 -9.85 4.70 -0.44
C GLN A 143 -9.75 5.90 0.50
N LYS A 144 -8.66 6.00 1.28
CA LYS A 144 -8.42 7.17 2.16
C LYS A 144 -8.29 8.46 1.35
N LEU A 145 -7.54 8.43 0.25
CA LEU A 145 -7.38 9.57 -0.65
C LEU A 145 -8.72 10.00 -1.27
N GLN A 146 -9.57 9.04 -1.67
CA GLN A 146 -10.92 9.34 -2.16
C GLN A 146 -11.75 10.06 -1.10
N ARG A 147 -11.79 9.56 0.14
CA ARG A 147 -12.51 10.23 1.24
C ARG A 147 -11.94 11.62 1.52
N GLU A 148 -10.62 11.79 1.51
CA GLU A 148 -10.00 13.09 1.75
C GLU A 148 -10.39 14.13 0.68
N ASN A 149 -10.45 13.71 -0.58
CA ASN A 149 -10.94 14.56 -1.67
C ASN A 149 -12.42 14.92 -1.49
N GLU A 150 -13.27 13.96 -1.14
CA GLU A 150 -14.70 14.22 -0.85
C GLU A 150 -14.89 15.22 0.30
N LEU A 151 -14.14 15.06 1.39
CA LEU A 151 -14.15 16.01 2.52
C LEU A 151 -13.63 17.38 2.13
N SER A 152 -12.61 17.45 1.26
CA SER A 152 -12.08 18.72 0.76
C SER A 152 -13.13 19.46 -0.07
N ASP A 153 -13.82 18.75 -0.97
CA ASP A 153 -14.89 19.30 -1.79
C ASP A 153 -16.08 19.77 -0.94
N GLU A 154 -16.45 19.01 0.08
CA GLU A 154 -17.51 19.41 1.03
C GLU A 154 -17.12 20.66 1.82
N ASN A 155 -15.88 20.73 2.33
CA ASN A 155 -15.37 21.92 3.01
C ASN A 155 -15.39 23.15 2.10
N GLN A 156 -15.05 23.01 0.82
CA GLN A 156 -15.12 24.12 -0.14
C GLN A 156 -16.55 24.61 -0.35
N LYS A 157 -17.52 23.69 -0.48
CA LYS A 157 -18.95 24.02 -0.60
C LYS A 157 -19.47 24.72 0.65
N LEU A 158 -19.14 24.20 1.83
CA LEU A 158 -19.51 24.82 3.11
C LEU A 158 -18.91 26.23 3.23
N LEU A 159 -17.64 26.39 2.89
CA LEU A 159 -16.98 27.72 2.86
C LEU A 159 -17.71 28.68 1.91
N GLN A 160 -18.15 28.20 0.75
CA GLN A 160 -18.89 29.00 -0.21
C GLN A 160 -20.26 29.42 0.33
N ILE A 161 -21.00 28.51 0.97
CA ILE A 161 -22.29 28.83 1.62
C ILE A 161 -22.09 29.90 2.70
N ILE A 162 -21.06 29.76 3.53
CA ILE A 162 -20.74 30.75 4.56
C ILE A 162 -20.46 32.12 3.91
N LYS A 163 -19.69 32.17 2.83
CA LYS A 163 -19.38 33.41 2.08
C LYS A 163 -20.59 34.05 1.41
N THR A 164 -21.47 33.26 0.81
CA THR A 164 -22.56 33.78 -0.02
C THR A 164 -23.82 34.06 0.79
N SER A 165 -24.12 33.24 1.80
CA SER A 165 -25.36 33.34 2.57
C SER A 165 -25.16 33.92 3.96
N VAL A 166 -24.17 33.40 4.71
CA VAL A 166 -24.08 33.66 6.16
C VAL A 166 -23.36 34.98 6.46
N TYR A 167 -22.18 35.22 5.87
CA TYR A 167 -21.43 36.46 6.10
C TYR A 167 -22.21 37.73 5.74
N PRO A 168 -22.94 37.78 4.60
CA PRO A 168 -23.77 38.94 4.27
C PRO A 168 -24.93 39.14 5.24
N GLU A 169 -25.61 38.08 5.68
CA GLU A 169 -26.68 38.18 6.67
C GLU A 169 -26.19 38.68 8.03
N ILE A 170 -25.07 38.15 8.52
CA ILE A 170 -24.43 38.62 9.77
C ILE A 170 -24.00 40.09 9.62
N ALA A 171 -23.40 40.47 8.50
CA ALA A 171 -23.02 41.86 8.25
C ALA A 171 -24.25 42.78 8.23
N ASN A 172 -25.36 42.33 7.63
CA ASN A 172 -26.60 43.10 7.58
C ASN A 172 -27.24 43.28 8.96
N GLU A 173 -27.24 42.26 9.82
CA GLU A 173 -27.76 42.41 11.19
C GLU A 173 -26.87 43.34 12.04
N LEU A 174 -25.53 43.25 11.93
CA LEU A 174 -24.62 44.17 12.63
C LEU A 174 -24.82 45.63 12.20
N LEU A 175 -24.95 45.88 10.89
CA LEU A 175 -25.21 47.22 10.35
C LEU A 175 -26.59 47.78 10.75
N LYS A 176 -27.56 46.90 11.03
CA LYS A 176 -28.89 47.27 11.54
C LYS A 176 -28.84 47.62 13.03
N GLU A 177 -28.06 46.88 13.83
CA GLU A 177 -27.80 47.21 15.24
C GLU A 177 -27.10 48.57 15.38
N GLU A 178 -26.14 48.88 14.52
CA GLU A 178 -25.48 50.21 14.49
C GLU A 178 -26.33 51.32 13.85
N GLY A 179 -27.55 51.00 13.39
CA GLY A 179 -28.48 51.98 12.81
C GLY A 179 -28.07 52.52 11.43
N LEU A 180 -27.09 51.90 10.78
CA LEU A 180 -26.55 52.28 9.47
C LEU A 180 -27.40 51.71 8.32
N LEU A 181 -28.02 50.54 8.51
CA LEU A 181 -29.01 49.97 7.59
C LEU A 181 -30.44 50.34 8.00
N LYS A 182 -31.05 51.28 7.28
CA LYS A 182 -32.49 51.58 7.34
C LYS A 182 -33.20 50.78 6.25
N TYR A 183 -33.78 49.62 6.56
CA TYR A 183 -34.63 48.91 5.59
C TYR A 183 -35.81 49.81 5.20
N SER A 184 -35.86 50.28 3.95
CA SER A 184 -36.94 51.12 3.42
C SER A 184 -37.90 50.38 2.48
N GLN A 185 -37.80 49.06 2.34
CA GLN A 185 -38.70 48.31 1.46
C GLN A 185 -39.34 47.13 2.18
N LYS A 186 -40.31 47.45 3.05
CA LYS A 186 -41.46 46.56 3.22
C LYS A 186 -42.18 46.59 1.87
N VAL A 187 -42.29 45.45 1.20
CA VAL A 187 -42.98 45.30 -0.11
C VAL A 187 -44.45 45.74 -0.03
N ILE A 188 -44.99 45.80 1.19
CA ILE A 188 -46.35 46.22 1.48
C ILE A 188 -46.30 47.26 2.59
N SER A 189 -46.83 48.46 2.36
CA SER A 189 -46.99 49.49 3.39
C SER A 189 -48.02 49.03 4.41
N GLU A 190 -47.80 49.35 5.69
CA GLU A 190 -48.73 49.01 6.78
C GLU A 190 -50.12 49.64 6.54
N ASP A 191 -50.16 50.81 5.91
CA ASP A 191 -51.39 51.47 5.47
C ASP A 191 -52.17 50.62 4.46
N PHE A 192 -51.49 49.98 3.51
CA PHE A 192 -52.14 49.11 2.50
C PHE A 192 -52.68 47.82 3.12
N LEU A 193 -52.03 47.30 4.18
CA LEU A 193 -52.52 46.15 4.93
C LEU A 193 -53.76 46.50 5.75
N ALA A 194 -53.79 47.68 6.37
CA ALA A 194 -54.94 48.15 7.13
C ALA A 194 -56.19 48.31 6.23
N ASP A 195 -56.02 48.78 4.99
CA ASP A 195 -57.13 49.01 4.04
C ASP A 195 -57.68 47.74 3.38
N ASN A 196 -56.91 46.64 3.37
CA ASN A 196 -57.24 45.43 2.62
C ASN A 196 -57.38 44.16 3.46
N ILE A 197 -57.16 44.24 4.78
CA ILE A 197 -57.38 43.11 5.70
C ILE A 197 -58.69 43.33 6.46
N ILE A 198 -59.57 42.32 6.41
CA ILE A 198 -60.78 42.27 7.22
C ILE A 198 -60.37 41.92 8.65
N THR A 199 -60.51 42.87 9.56
CA THR A 199 -60.29 42.69 11.01
C THR A 199 -61.60 42.37 11.73
N ALA A 200 -61.53 41.94 12.99
CA ALA A 200 -62.72 41.56 13.77
C ALA A 200 -63.76 42.68 13.91
N ASP A 201 -63.34 43.94 13.75
CA ASP A 201 -64.17 45.14 13.84
C ASP A 201 -64.74 45.59 12.48
N SER A 202 -64.44 44.85 11.40
CA SER A 202 -64.93 45.19 10.06
C SER A 202 -66.41 44.80 9.91
N GLU A 203 -67.29 45.77 9.70
CA GLU A 203 -68.71 45.54 9.42
C GLU A 203 -68.91 44.86 8.06
N ILE A 204 -69.72 43.79 8.03
CA ILE A 204 -70.09 43.05 6.82
C ILE A 204 -71.58 43.30 6.55
N ASP A 205 -71.89 43.96 5.43
CA ASP A 205 -73.27 44.22 5.01
C ASP A 205 -73.83 43.08 4.13
N PHE A 206 -75.02 42.58 4.44
CA PHE A 206 -75.65 41.40 3.83
C PHE A 206 -76.86 41.72 2.94
N HIS A 207 -77.09 42.98 2.55
CA HIS A 207 -78.24 43.33 1.72
C HIS A 207 -78.19 42.72 0.30
N SER A 208 -79.23 41.95 -0.01
CA SER A 208 -79.41 41.25 -1.28
C SER A 208 -80.22 42.08 -2.28
N GLY A 209 -79.52 42.65 -3.28
CA GLY A 209 -80.06 42.92 -4.62
C GLY A 209 -80.88 44.20 -4.83
N GLY A 210 -80.29 45.14 -5.61
CA GLY A 210 -81.02 46.19 -6.32
C GLY A 210 -80.07 47.13 -7.07
N LEU A 211 -80.07 47.09 -8.41
CA LEU A 211 -79.49 48.12 -9.29
C LEU A 211 -80.29 49.44 -9.10
N ILE A 212 -79.86 50.69 -9.35
CA ILE A 212 -78.96 51.33 -10.32
C ILE A 212 -78.62 52.75 -9.74
N GLU A 213 -77.60 53.40 -10.31
CA GLU A 213 -77.45 54.86 -10.57
C GLU A 213 -76.35 55.63 -9.81
N GLN A 214 -75.52 56.29 -10.60
CA GLN A 214 -74.44 57.18 -10.20
C GLN A 214 -75.02 58.48 -9.65
N GLU A 215 -74.51 58.97 -8.51
CA GLU A 215 -74.21 60.40 -8.26
C GLU A 215 -73.43 60.60 -6.94
N ASN A 216 -72.11 60.83 -7.07
CA ASN A 216 -71.23 61.70 -6.25
C ASN A 216 -71.09 61.54 -4.70
N PRO A 217 -70.01 62.06 -4.08
CA PRO A 217 -69.07 61.22 -3.34
C PRO A 217 -69.06 61.54 -1.85
N GLN A 218 -69.46 60.58 -1.02
CA GLN A 218 -69.03 60.49 0.37
C GLN A 218 -69.44 59.13 0.94
N LYS A 219 -68.43 58.35 1.34
CA LYS A 219 -68.48 57.00 1.93
C LYS A 219 -68.77 55.87 0.94
N SER A 220 -67.70 55.31 0.36
CA SER A 220 -67.75 54.03 -0.35
C SER A 220 -67.85 52.88 0.67
N THR A 221 -69.07 52.48 1.01
CA THR A 221 -69.29 51.20 1.71
C THR A 221 -68.96 50.06 0.75
N LYS A 222 -68.00 49.22 1.14
CA LYS A 222 -67.41 48.16 0.32
C LYS A 222 -68.25 46.88 0.46
N VAL A 223 -69.17 46.63 -0.47
CA VAL A 223 -69.97 45.39 -0.51
C VAL A 223 -69.29 44.38 -1.45
N VAL A 224 -68.95 43.18 -0.95
CA VAL A 224 -68.24 42.13 -1.73
C VAL A 224 -69.17 40.93 -1.97
N SER A 225 -69.37 40.55 -3.24
CA SER A 225 -70.19 39.41 -3.65
C SER A 225 -69.37 38.11 -3.72
N ILE A 226 -69.74 37.12 -2.89
CA ILE A 226 -69.01 35.85 -2.71
C ILE A 226 -69.47 34.81 -3.73
N LYS A 227 -69.14 35.00 -5.02
CA LYS A 227 -69.38 33.95 -6.03
C LYS A 227 -68.10 33.34 -6.63
N ASN A 228 -66.97 34.02 -6.52
CA ASN A 228 -65.75 33.59 -7.23
C ASN A 228 -64.67 32.93 -6.34
N LEU A 229 -64.95 32.68 -5.06
CA LEU A 229 -63.94 32.12 -4.13
C LEU A 229 -63.94 30.58 -4.03
N LEU A 230 -64.96 29.91 -4.59
CA LEU A 230 -65.12 28.45 -4.45
C LEU A 230 -64.75 27.64 -5.70
N ASP A 231 -64.58 28.29 -6.87
CA ASP A 231 -64.43 27.57 -8.15
C ASP A 231 -62.97 27.34 -8.61
N SER A 232 -61.95 27.88 -7.91
CA SER A 232 -60.54 27.71 -8.36
C SER A 232 -59.78 26.54 -7.72
N LYS A 233 -60.39 25.78 -6.81
CA LYS A 233 -59.79 24.57 -6.21
C LYS A 233 -60.54 23.29 -6.60
N THR A 234 -60.49 22.90 -7.87
CA THR A 234 -60.54 21.48 -8.27
C THR A 234 -60.11 21.33 -9.72
N ASN A 235 -58.84 21.00 -9.95
CA ASN A 235 -58.42 20.27 -11.14
C ASN A 235 -57.14 19.50 -10.80
N TYR A 236 -57.32 18.26 -10.33
CA TYR A 236 -56.27 17.25 -10.35
C TYR A 236 -56.18 16.68 -11.77
N LYS A 237 -55.00 16.79 -12.39
CA LYS A 237 -54.51 15.91 -13.45
C LYS A 237 -53.09 15.49 -13.12
#